data_AF-A0A396HI13-F1
#
_entry.id   AF-A0A396HI13-F1
#
_cell.length_a   1.000
_cell.length_b   1.000
_cell.length_c   1.000
_cell.angle_alpha   90.00
_cell.angle_beta   90.00
_cell.angle_gamma   90.00
#
_symmetry.space_group_name_H-M   'P 1'
#
loop_
_entity.id
_entity.type
_entity.pdbx_description
1 polymer ?
#
loop_
_entity_poly.entity_id
_entity_poly.type
_entity_poly.pdbx_seq_one_letter_code
_entity_poly.pdbx_strand_id
1 'polypeptide(L)'
;MILQCKWLLACPEVQFVSVEDILETIVTKEKELELQREDLALKPENITEKIVEGRISKRLPDLALIKQPFIKDDSVSVKDLVRQSIAAIGENIKAGRFVRFTL
;
A
#
# COMPACT_ATOMS: atom_id res chain seq x y z
N MET A 1 9.56 -19.32 -10.66
CA MET A 1 9.62 -18.00 -10.00
C MET A 1 8.69 -17.94 -8.77
N ILE A 2 8.81 -18.92 -7.86
CA ILE A 2 7.93 -19.08 -6.67
C ILE A 2 8.62 -18.54 -5.39
N LEU A 3 9.90 -18.16 -5.50
CA LEU A 3 10.79 -17.84 -4.38
C LEU A 3 10.63 -16.44 -3.76
N GLN A 4 9.67 -15.62 -4.21
CA GLN A 4 9.44 -14.28 -3.65
C GLN A 4 8.13 -14.16 -2.83
N CYS A 5 7.30 -15.21 -2.80
CA CYS A 5 5.99 -15.20 -2.11
C CYS A 5 6.09 -15.18 -0.57
N LYS A 6 7.28 -15.42 0.00
CA LYS A 6 7.49 -15.39 1.46
C LYS A 6 7.41 -13.97 2.05
N TRP A 7 7.61 -12.94 1.21
CA TRP A 7 7.67 -11.54 1.65
C TRP A 7 6.28 -10.97 1.99
N LEU A 8 5.22 -11.46 1.34
CA LEU A 8 3.83 -11.05 1.59
C LEU A 8 3.30 -11.44 2.99
N LEU A 9 4.02 -12.31 3.71
CA LEU A 9 3.63 -12.76 5.06
C LEU A 9 4.01 -11.76 6.16
N ALA A 10 4.98 -10.86 5.91
CA ALA A 10 5.42 -9.90 6.93
C ALA A 10 4.57 -8.62 6.96
N CYS A 11 3.93 -8.28 5.83
CA CYS A 11 3.09 -7.09 5.71
C CYS A 11 1.63 -7.51 5.52
N PRO A 12 0.87 -7.77 6.61
CA PRO A 12 -0.49 -8.30 6.53
C PRO A 12 -1.51 -7.31 5.94
N GLU A 13 -1.17 -6.03 5.86
CA GLU A 13 -2.06 -4.97 5.37
C GLU A 13 -2.06 -4.82 3.85
N VAL A 14 -1.10 -5.42 3.13
CA VAL A 14 -1.00 -5.27 1.68
C VAL A 14 -2.12 -6.03 0.96
N GLN A 15 -2.91 -5.29 0.18
CA GLN A 15 -4.06 -5.82 -0.57
C GLN A 15 -3.98 -5.52 -2.06
N PHE A 16 -3.23 -4.48 -2.47
CA PHE A 16 -3.15 -4.02 -3.85
C PHE A 16 -1.72 -4.09 -4.39
N VAL A 17 -1.57 -4.23 -5.70
CA VAL A 17 -0.25 -4.23 -6.35
C VAL A 17 0.34 -2.82 -6.35
N SER A 18 -0.42 -1.84 -6.82
CA SER A 18 -0.05 -0.43 -6.89
C SER A 18 -1.10 0.42 -6.19
N VAL A 19 -0.71 1.66 -5.85
CA VAL A 19 -1.64 2.66 -5.32
C VAL A 19 -2.73 3.00 -6.35
N GLU A 20 -2.41 2.86 -7.63
CA GLU A 20 -3.32 3.10 -8.77
C GLU A 20 -4.41 2.03 -8.90
N ASP A 21 -4.14 0.81 -8.41
CA ASP A 21 -5.09 -0.31 -8.42
C ASP A 21 -6.10 -0.22 -7.27
N ILE A 22 -5.88 0.71 -6.33
CA ILE A 22 -6.80 0.96 -5.22
C ILE A 22 -8.04 1.65 -5.79
N LEU A 23 -9.17 0.95 -5.80
CA LEU A 23 -10.45 1.51 -6.22
C LEU A 23 -10.78 2.75 -5.36
N GLU A 24 -11.17 3.82 -6.03
CA GLU A 24 -11.68 5.05 -5.38
C GLU A 24 -12.79 4.74 -4.37
N THR A 25 -13.63 3.76 -4.64
CA THR A 25 -14.70 3.29 -3.74
C THR A 25 -14.17 2.84 -2.38
N ILE A 26 -12.99 2.24 -2.32
CA ILE A 26 -12.36 1.81 -1.06
C ILE A 26 -11.80 3.02 -0.33
N VAL A 27 -11.17 3.94 -1.06
CA VAL A 27 -10.66 5.20 -0.50
C VAL A 27 -11.79 6.04 0.10
N THR A 28 -12.94 6.13 -0.58
CA THR A 28 -14.10 6.88 -0.07
C THR A 28 -14.69 6.22 1.16
N LYS A 29 -14.83 4.89 1.19
CA LYS A 29 -15.30 4.16 2.38
C LYS A 29 -14.37 4.35 3.57
N GLU A 30 -13.05 4.27 3.35
CA GLU A 30 -12.05 4.52 4.39
C GLU A 30 -12.13 5.97 4.89
N LYS A 31 -12.33 6.94 3.97
CA LYS A 31 -12.53 8.36 4.29
C LYS A 31 -13.77 8.56 5.17
N GLU A 32 -14.89 7.94 4.81
CA GLU A 32 -16.14 8.00 5.57
C GLU A 32 -15.99 7.39 6.97
N LEU A 33 -15.34 6.23 7.09
CA LEU A 33 -15.07 5.58 8.38
C LEU A 33 -14.18 6.43 9.27
N GLU A 34 -13.15 7.07 8.72
CA GLU A 34 -12.29 7.98 9.47
C GLU A 34 -13.04 9.26 9.87
N LEU A 35 -13.96 9.76 9.04
CA LEU A 35 -14.79 10.94 9.34
C LEU A 35 -15.83 10.68 10.43
N GLN A 36 -16.33 9.44 10.53
CA GLN A 36 -17.28 8.99 11.55
C GLN A 36 -16.64 8.78 12.94
N ARG A 37 -15.31 8.88 13.07
CA ARG A 37 -14.66 8.72 14.37
C ARG A 37 -14.99 9.88 15.31
N GLU A 38 -15.43 9.52 16.50
CA GLU A 38 -15.84 10.46 17.57
C GLU A 38 -14.73 11.46 17.94
N ASP A 39 -13.45 11.08 17.76
CA ASP A 39 -12.27 11.93 17.95
C ASP A 39 -12.24 13.20 17.08
N LEU A 40 -12.97 13.20 15.97
CA LEU A 40 -13.06 14.30 15.01
C LEU A 40 -14.34 15.11 15.16
N ALA A 41 -15.34 14.59 15.89
CA ALA A 41 -16.63 15.25 16.14
C ALA A 41 -16.49 16.55 16.95
N LEU A 42 -15.41 16.69 17.72
CA LEU A 42 -15.11 17.88 18.52
C LEU A 42 -14.28 18.95 17.77
N LYS A 43 -13.89 18.70 16.51
CA LYS A 43 -12.99 19.58 15.74
C LYS A 43 -13.72 20.19 14.54
N PRO A 44 -13.37 21.43 14.14
CA PRO A 44 -13.97 22.07 12.97
C PRO A 44 -13.66 21.27 11.70
N GLU A 45 -14.64 21.18 10.78
CA GLU A 45 -14.60 20.34 9.57
C GLU A 45 -13.31 20.52 8.74
N ASN A 46 -12.81 21.76 8.65
CA ASN A 46 -11.57 22.09 7.92
C ASN A 46 -10.33 21.37 8.49
N ILE A 47 -10.26 21.18 9.82
CA ILE A 47 -9.17 20.44 10.46
C ILE A 47 -9.40 18.94 10.32
N THR A 48 -10.65 18.49 10.40
CA THR A 48 -11.02 17.09 10.23
C THR A 48 -10.65 16.56 8.85
N GLU A 49 -10.96 17.29 7.78
CA GLU A 49 -10.58 16.89 6.41
C GLU A 49 -9.07 16.78 6.22
N LYS A 50 -8.28 17.72 6.74
CA LYS A 50 -6.82 17.66 6.65
C LYS A 50 -6.23 16.48 7.42
N ILE A 51 -6.80 16.13 8.57
CA ILE A 51 -6.38 14.96 9.35
C ILE A 51 -6.69 13.68 8.57
N VAL A 52 -7.90 13.58 8.01
CA VAL A 52 -8.34 12.41 7.26
C VAL A 52 -7.50 12.24 5.98
N GLU A 53 -7.22 13.32 5.25
CA GLU A 53 -6.34 13.31 4.07
C GLU A 53 -4.92 12.84 4.42
N GLY A 54 -4.36 13.31 5.53
CA GLY A 54 -3.05 12.84 6.02
C GLY A 54 -3.04 11.36 6.39
N ARG A 55 -4.12 10.86 7.00
CA ARG A 55 -4.27 9.42 7.33
C ARG A 55 -4.39 8.58 6.06
N ILE A 56 -5.20 9.00 5.11
CA ILE A 56 -5.37 8.32 3.82
C ILE A 56 -4.04 8.30 3.06
N SER A 57 -3.33 9.43 3.00
CA SER A 57 -2.02 9.53 2.32
C SER A 57 -0.97 8.61 2.93
N LYS A 58 -1.05 8.34 4.24
CA LYS A 58 -0.19 7.36 4.90
C LYS A 58 -0.65 5.92 4.63
N ARG A 59 -1.96 5.67 4.61
CA ARG A 59 -2.52 4.31 4.52
C ARG A 59 -2.50 3.72 3.12
N LEU A 60 -2.70 4.53 2.08
CA LEU A 60 -2.63 4.11 0.68
C LEU A 60 -1.32 3.40 0.30
N PRO A 61 -0.12 3.94 0.64
CA PRO A 61 1.13 3.23 0.37
C PRO A 61 1.32 1.99 1.25
N ASP A 62 0.72 1.92 2.44
CA ASP A 62 0.77 0.71 3.28
C ASP A 62 -0.01 -0.46 2.65
N LEU A 63 -1.12 -0.16 1.97
CA LEU A 63 -1.92 -1.16 1.26
C LEU A 63 -1.30 -1.63 -0.06
N ALA A 64 -0.30 -0.90 -0.59
CA ALA A 64 0.29 -1.13 -1.90
C ALA A 64 1.63 -1.88 -1.83
N LEU A 65 1.70 -3.01 -2.52
CA LEU A 65 2.86 -3.90 -2.60
C LEU A 65 4.15 -3.16 -3.01
N ILE A 66 4.05 -2.31 -4.02
CA ILE A 66 5.22 -1.63 -4.61
C ILE A 66 5.90 -0.66 -3.63
N LYS A 67 5.17 -0.15 -2.63
CA LYS A 67 5.67 0.88 -1.70
C LYS A 67 6.28 0.32 -0.42
N GLN A 68 6.10 -0.97 -0.17
CA GLN A 68 6.62 -1.61 1.02
C GLN A 68 8.16 -1.76 0.97
N PRO A 69 8.83 -1.73 2.14
CA PRO A 69 10.25 -2.01 2.25
C PRO A 69 10.55 -3.49 1.99
N PHE A 70 11.74 -3.77 1.50
CA PHE A 70 12.18 -5.14 1.26
C PHE A 70 12.72 -5.77 2.56
N ILE A 71 12.15 -6.89 3.02
CA ILE A 71 12.52 -7.52 4.32
C ILE A 71 14.02 -7.84 4.45
N LYS A 72 14.73 -8.09 3.34
CA LYS A 72 16.17 -8.36 3.41
C LYS A 72 17.01 -7.07 3.44
N ASP A 73 16.44 -5.95 2.99
CA ASP A 73 17.09 -4.64 2.97
C ASP A 73 16.02 -3.55 3.04
N ASP A 74 15.74 -3.08 4.25
CA ASP A 74 14.71 -2.05 4.50
C ASP A 74 15.03 -0.71 3.82
N SER A 75 16.25 -0.53 3.30
CA SER A 75 16.66 0.66 2.55
C SER A 75 16.12 0.69 1.13
N VAL A 76 15.66 -0.47 0.61
CA VAL A 76 15.21 -0.62 -0.76
C VAL A 76 13.72 -0.95 -0.78
N SER A 77 12.94 -0.16 -1.51
CA SER A 77 11.52 -0.46 -1.73
C SER A 77 11.35 -1.57 -2.78
N VAL A 78 10.23 -2.28 -2.73
CA VAL A 78 9.92 -3.28 -3.77
C VAL A 78 9.86 -2.66 -5.17
N LYS A 79 9.47 -1.37 -5.29
CA LYS A 79 9.55 -0.61 -6.54
C LYS A 79 10.97 -0.56 -7.10
N ASP A 80 11.93 -0.26 -6.25
CA ASP A 80 13.34 -0.12 -6.65
C ASP A 80 13.93 -1.48 -7.02
N LEU A 81 13.54 -2.52 -6.30
CA LEU A 81 13.94 -3.90 -6.60
C LEU A 81 13.41 -4.39 -7.95
N VAL A 82 12.14 -4.09 -8.26
CA VAL A 82 11.54 -4.37 -9.57
C VAL A 82 12.27 -3.57 -10.66
N ARG A 83 12.58 -2.29 -10.42
CA ARG A 83 13.34 -1.45 -11.37
C ARG A 83 14.75 -1.97 -11.63
N GLN A 84 15.47 -2.38 -10.59
CA GLN A 84 16.79 -2.99 -10.73
C GLN A 84 16.72 -4.30 -11.53
N SER A 85 15.68 -5.11 -11.29
CA SER A 85 15.45 -6.35 -12.03
C SER A 85 15.14 -6.09 -13.51
N ILE A 86 14.34 -5.06 -13.80
CA ILE A 86 14.07 -4.60 -15.18
C ILE A 86 15.37 -4.16 -15.87
N ALA A 87 16.21 -3.40 -15.17
CA ALA A 87 17.49 -2.94 -15.72
C ALA A 87 18.47 -4.10 -15.98
N ALA A 88 18.47 -5.12 -15.14
CA ALA A 88 19.34 -6.29 -15.26
C ALA A 88 18.88 -7.26 -16.37
N ILE A 89 17.57 -7.43 -16.55
CA ILE A 89 16.98 -8.39 -17.50
C ILE A 89 16.73 -7.73 -18.87
N GLY A 90 16.48 -6.42 -18.91
CA GLY A 90 16.16 -5.68 -20.13
C GLY A 90 14.71 -5.82 -20.59
N GLU A 91 13.84 -6.44 -19.79
CA GLU A 91 12.42 -6.62 -20.08
C GLU A 91 11.52 -5.90 -19.08
N ASN A 92 10.33 -5.48 -19.54
CA ASN A 92 9.35 -4.77 -18.72
C ASN A 92 8.59 -5.75 -17.80
N ILE A 93 9.00 -5.82 -16.54
CA ILE A 93 8.38 -6.67 -15.52
C ILE A 93 7.30 -5.86 -14.79
N LYS A 94 6.05 -6.33 -14.88
CA LYS A 94 4.93 -5.83 -14.08
C LYS A 94 4.45 -6.93 -13.14
N ALA A 95 4.21 -6.56 -11.88
CA ALA A 95 3.48 -7.43 -10.97
C ALA A 95 2.01 -7.50 -11.43
N GLY A 96 1.53 -8.69 -11.78
CA GLY A 96 0.16 -8.88 -12.27
C GLY A 96 -0.82 -9.19 -11.14
N ARG A 97 -0.59 -10.29 -10.42
CA ARG A 97 -1.45 -10.73 -9.31
C ARG A 97 -0.60 -11.37 -8.24
N PHE A 98 -1.02 -11.24 -6.99
CA PHE A 98 -0.47 -12.00 -5.87
C PHE A 98 -1.61 -12.61 -5.06
N VAL A 99 -1.32 -13.73 -4.40
CA VAL A 99 -2.25 -14.38 -3.47
C VAL A 99 -1.47 -14.66 -2.18
N ARG A 100 -2.03 -14.24 -1.05
CA ARG A 100 -1.51 -14.60 0.27
C ARG A 100 -2.20 -15.87 0.73
N PHE A 101 -1.42 -16.87 1.12
CA PHE A 101 -1.91 -18.00 1.88
C PHE A 101 -1.43 -17.85 3.32
N THR A 102 -2.36 -17.85 4.27
CA THR A 102 -2.08 -17.88 5.71
C THR A 102 -2.60 -19.23 6.22
N LEU A 103 -1.79 -19.92 7.02
CA LEU A 103 -2.11 -21.23 7.61
C LEU A 103 -3.09 -21.12 8.76
#